data_AF-A0A932N442-F1
#
_entry.id   AF-A0A932N442-F1
#
_cell.length_a   1.000
_cell.length_b   1.000
_cell.length_c   1.000
_cell.angle_alpha   90.00
_cell.angle_beta   90.00
_cell.angle_gamma   90.00
#
_symmetry.space_group_name_H-M   'P 1'
#
loop_
_entity.id
_entity.type
_entity.pdbx_description
1 polymer ?
#
loop_
_entity_poly.entity_id
_entity_poly.type
_entity_poly.pdbx_seq_one_letter_code
_entity_poly.pdbx_strand_id
1 'polypeptide(L)'
;DGGMRLVSGNLGRAVVKISAVKPEHRVVKAPAIIFNSQDEFMQAYKAGQLERDFVAVVRFQGPRANGMPELHSLTPALSNLQDAGFHVALVTDGRMSGASGKVPAAIHVSPEVLLDGPLGQVENGDMILLDADSGQLQALVDEKIWHARRQAHADLSHNQYGMGRELFAMFRNSVSAAEEGATSFALPS
;
A
#
# COMPACT_ATOMS: atom_id res chain seq x y z
N ASP A 1 -17.39 5.72 -16.60
CA ASP A 1 -16.07 5.80 -15.96
C ASP A 1 -15.52 4.38 -15.80
N GLY A 2 -14.23 4.15 -16.07
CA GLY A 2 -13.58 2.83 -16.04
C GLY A 2 -13.32 2.29 -14.63
N GLY A 3 -13.69 3.05 -13.60
CA GLY A 3 -13.61 2.63 -12.20
C GLY A 3 -12.19 2.55 -11.67
N MET A 4 -11.23 3.20 -12.34
CA MET A 4 -9.86 3.40 -11.89
C MET A 4 -9.65 4.90 -11.64
N ARG A 5 -9.13 5.25 -10.48
CA ARG A 5 -8.90 6.62 -10.05
C ARG A 5 -7.46 6.80 -9.59
N LEU A 6 -6.89 7.95 -9.90
CA LEU A 6 -5.64 8.41 -9.30
C LEU A 6 -5.98 9.07 -7.95
N VAL A 7 -5.24 8.72 -6.91
CA VAL A 7 -5.23 9.43 -5.63
C VAL A 7 -3.84 10.00 -5.38
N SER A 8 -3.77 11.18 -4.76
CA SER A 8 -2.50 11.82 -4.44
C SER A 8 -2.56 12.70 -3.20
N GLY A 9 -1.40 12.96 -2.61
CA GLY A 9 -1.25 13.87 -1.47
C GLY A 9 0.14 13.75 -0.85
N ASN A 10 0.26 14.04 0.45
CA ASN A 10 1.56 13.95 1.15
C ASN A 10 2.09 12.51 1.27
N LEU A 11 1.26 11.50 1.01
CA LEU A 11 1.66 10.09 0.92
C LEU A 11 2.10 9.65 -0.49
N GLY A 12 2.23 10.58 -1.43
CA GLY A 12 2.65 10.28 -2.80
C GLY A 12 1.46 10.08 -3.73
N ARG A 13 1.63 9.25 -4.76
CA ARG A 13 0.64 9.00 -5.82
C ARG A 13 0.33 7.51 -5.90
N ALA A 14 -0.94 7.16 -6.06
CA ALA A 14 -1.39 5.77 -6.12
C ALA A 14 -2.62 5.63 -7.01
N VAL A 15 -2.95 4.39 -7.37
CA VAL A 15 -4.18 4.08 -8.09
C VAL A 15 -5.16 3.33 -7.20
N VAL A 16 -6.44 3.62 -7.35
CA VAL A 16 -7.55 2.98 -6.64
C VAL A 16 -8.56 2.47 -7.65
N LYS A 17 -9.02 1.23 -7.46
CA LYS A 17 -10.09 0.66 -8.27
C LYS A 17 -11.41 0.71 -7.49
N ILE A 18 -12.33 1.55 -7.93
CA ILE A 18 -13.62 1.82 -7.26
C ILE A 18 -14.80 1.08 -7.90
N SER A 19 -14.58 0.31 -8.97
CA SER A 19 -15.70 -0.27 -9.75
C SER A 19 -16.59 -1.23 -8.96
N ALA A 20 -16.06 -1.86 -7.90
CA ALA A 20 -16.81 -2.72 -6.98
C ALA A 20 -16.93 -2.12 -5.56
N VAL A 21 -16.41 -0.91 -5.35
CA VAL A 21 -16.48 -0.20 -4.07
C VAL A 21 -17.75 0.64 -4.05
N LYS A 22 -18.66 0.30 -3.13
CA LYS A 22 -19.91 1.04 -2.96
C LYS A 22 -19.61 2.49 -2.54
N PRO A 23 -20.43 3.49 -2.93
CA PRO A 23 -20.19 4.89 -2.63
C PRO A 23 -19.86 5.18 -1.16
N GLU A 24 -20.57 4.53 -0.24
CA GLU A 24 -20.36 4.67 1.22
C GLU A 24 -18.97 4.21 1.72
N HIS A 25 -18.22 3.44 0.92
CA HIS A 25 -16.89 2.94 1.26
C HIS A 25 -15.77 3.61 0.44
N ARG A 26 -16.07 4.62 -0.38
CA ARG A 26 -15.05 5.29 -1.22
C ARG A 26 -14.18 6.28 -0.47
N VAL A 27 -14.63 6.70 0.70
CA VAL A 27 -13.91 7.60 1.60
C VAL A 27 -13.70 6.88 2.92
N VAL A 28 -12.44 6.67 3.29
CA VAL A 28 -12.05 6.07 4.57
C VAL A 28 -11.08 7.02 5.26
N LYS A 29 -11.45 7.43 6.47
CA LYS A 29 -10.60 8.19 7.39
C LYS A 29 -10.47 7.41 8.69
N ALA A 30 -9.35 6.75 8.90
CA ALA A 30 -9.14 5.88 10.05
C ALA A 30 -7.66 5.81 10.48
N PRO A 31 -7.36 5.37 11.71
CA PRO A 31 -6.00 5.19 12.17
C PRO A 31 -5.23 4.14 11.35
N ALA A 32 -3.95 4.38 11.10
CA ALA A 32 -3.06 3.45 10.42
C ALA A 32 -2.73 2.25 11.31
N ILE A 33 -2.74 1.06 10.71
CA ILE A 33 -2.08 -0.13 11.26
C ILE A 33 -1.07 -0.61 10.23
N ILE A 34 0.19 -0.68 10.66
CA ILE A 34 1.34 -0.92 9.79
C ILE A 34 1.69 -2.40 9.77
N PHE A 35 1.95 -2.88 8.55
CA PHE A 35 2.48 -4.21 8.28
C PHE A 35 3.61 -4.11 7.26
N ASN A 36 4.61 -4.97 7.36
CA ASN A 36 5.71 -5.07 6.39
C ASN A 36 5.59 -6.31 5.50
N SER A 37 4.57 -7.15 5.70
CA SER A 37 4.26 -8.31 4.87
C SER A 37 2.78 -8.70 4.95
N GLN A 38 2.30 -9.46 3.97
CA GLN A 38 0.97 -10.06 4.04
C GLN A 38 0.82 -11.03 5.22
N ASP A 39 1.89 -11.70 5.62
CA ASP A 39 1.87 -12.69 6.70
C ASP A 39 1.64 -12.01 8.06
N GLU A 40 2.29 -10.88 8.31
CA GLU A 40 2.07 -10.07 9.53
C GLU A 40 0.60 -9.61 9.62
N PHE A 41 0.03 -9.13 8.50
CA PHE A 41 -1.39 -8.76 8.44
C PHE A 41 -2.29 -9.96 8.76
N MET A 42 -2.04 -11.12 8.14
CA MET A 42 -2.84 -12.31 8.35
C MET A 42 -2.71 -12.88 9.77
N GLN A 43 -1.56 -12.73 10.42
CA GLN A 43 -1.38 -13.09 11.83
C GLN A 43 -2.24 -12.20 12.73
N ALA A 44 -2.22 -10.88 12.54
CA ALA A 44 -3.03 -9.94 13.32
C ALA A 44 -4.55 -10.18 13.12
N TYR A 45 -4.96 -10.46 11.88
CA TYR A 45 -6.34 -10.82 11.56
C TYR A 45 -6.78 -12.09 12.30
N LYS A 46 -6.00 -13.17 12.21
CA LYS A 46 -6.29 -14.45 12.89
C LYS A 46 -6.28 -14.33 14.41
N ALA A 47 -5.53 -13.38 14.95
CA ALA A 47 -5.50 -13.07 16.38
C ALA A 47 -6.67 -12.19 16.86
N GLY A 48 -7.60 -11.80 15.97
CA GLY A 48 -8.75 -10.95 16.32
C GLY A 48 -8.40 -9.50 16.63
N GLN A 49 -7.22 -9.02 16.21
CA GLN A 49 -6.73 -7.69 16.61
C GLN A 49 -7.27 -6.55 15.73
N LEU A 50 -7.92 -6.89 14.61
CA LEU A 50 -8.32 -5.95 13.56
C LEU A 50 -9.82 -5.62 13.53
N GLU A 51 -10.59 -6.00 14.54
CA GLU A 51 -12.02 -5.68 14.66
C GLU A 51 -12.24 -4.21 15.08
N ARG A 52 -11.88 -3.29 14.19
CA ARG A 52 -11.98 -1.83 14.36
C ARG A 52 -11.90 -1.12 13.01
N ASP A 53 -12.13 0.18 12.99
CA ASP A 53 -11.84 1.01 11.82
C ASP A 53 -10.32 1.23 11.71
N PHE A 54 -9.74 1.01 10.52
CA PHE A 54 -8.32 1.26 10.29
C PHE A 54 -7.96 1.36 8.79
N VAL A 55 -6.82 1.96 8.52
CA VAL A 55 -6.15 1.85 7.22
C VAL A 55 -4.95 0.90 7.36
N ALA A 56 -4.99 -0.25 6.69
CA ALA A 56 -3.85 -1.15 6.60
C ALA A 56 -2.79 -0.49 5.72
N VAL A 57 -1.64 -0.16 6.31
CA VAL A 57 -0.49 0.35 5.59
C VAL A 57 0.51 -0.79 5.43
N VAL A 58 0.59 -1.35 4.23
CA VAL A 58 1.46 -2.50 3.93
C VAL A 58 2.66 -2.03 3.12
N ARG A 59 3.82 -2.02 3.75
CA ARG A 59 5.06 -1.44 3.21
C ARG A 59 6.00 -2.51 2.67
N PHE A 60 7.02 -2.07 1.95
CA PHE A 60 8.09 -2.93 1.43
C PHE A 60 7.56 -4.02 0.48
N GLN A 61 6.49 -3.70 -0.25
CA GLN A 61 5.90 -4.55 -1.28
C GLN A 61 6.12 -3.98 -2.68
N GLY A 62 6.92 -2.93 -2.81
CA GLY A 62 7.23 -2.28 -4.08
C GLY A 62 8.17 -3.09 -4.99
N PRO A 63 8.37 -2.62 -6.24
CA PRO A 63 9.24 -3.27 -7.22
C PRO A 63 10.65 -3.56 -6.69
N ARG A 64 11.29 -2.60 -6.02
CA ARG A 64 12.67 -2.77 -5.50
C ARG A 64 12.70 -3.65 -4.26
N ALA A 65 11.66 -3.61 -3.43
CA ALA A 65 11.63 -4.37 -2.18
C ALA A 65 11.65 -5.89 -2.41
N ASN A 66 10.68 -6.40 -3.16
CA ASN A 66 10.51 -7.84 -3.33
C ASN A 66 9.96 -8.23 -4.72
N GLY A 67 10.08 -7.34 -5.71
CA GLY A 67 9.59 -7.59 -7.07
C GLY A 67 8.08 -7.38 -7.22
N MET A 68 7.43 -6.72 -6.26
CA MET A 68 6.01 -6.39 -6.28
C MET A 68 5.08 -7.59 -6.52
N PRO A 69 5.07 -8.60 -5.63
CA PRO A 69 4.13 -9.71 -5.71
C PRO A 69 2.70 -9.26 -5.40
N GLU A 70 1.71 -10.05 -5.83
CA GLU A 70 0.30 -9.77 -5.53
C GLU A 70 -0.08 -10.21 -4.11
N LEU A 71 -0.62 -9.27 -3.33
CA LEU A 71 -1.02 -9.46 -1.92
C LEU A 71 -2.43 -10.09 -1.79
N HIS A 72 -2.67 -11.19 -2.51
CA HIS A 72 -3.99 -11.82 -2.64
C HIS A 72 -4.63 -12.26 -1.30
N SER A 73 -3.83 -12.58 -0.28
CA SER A 73 -4.32 -13.04 1.02
C SER A 73 -5.10 -11.98 1.81
N LEU A 74 -4.91 -10.68 1.49
CA LEU A 74 -5.52 -9.57 2.23
C LEU A 74 -6.98 -9.34 1.86
N THR A 75 -7.36 -9.59 0.60
CA THR A 75 -8.69 -9.25 0.08
C THR A 75 -9.83 -9.88 0.87
N PRO A 76 -9.82 -11.19 1.18
CA PRO A 76 -10.91 -11.82 1.90
C PRO A 76 -11.03 -11.30 3.34
N ALA A 77 -9.90 -11.12 4.03
CA ALA A 77 -9.87 -10.64 5.41
C ALA A 77 -10.39 -9.21 5.54
N LEU A 78 -9.91 -8.28 4.69
CA LEU A 78 -10.43 -6.91 4.64
C LEU A 78 -11.91 -6.87 4.26
N SER A 79 -12.32 -7.72 3.32
CA SER A 79 -13.73 -7.84 2.91
C SER A 79 -14.65 -8.26 4.05
N ASN A 80 -14.22 -9.21 4.88
CA ASN A 80 -14.98 -9.67 6.04
C ASN A 80 -15.09 -8.58 7.11
N LEU A 81 -14.01 -7.83 7.36
CA LEU A 81 -14.02 -6.71 8.31
C LEU A 81 -14.98 -5.60 7.86
N GLN A 82 -15.00 -5.28 6.56
CA GLN A 82 -15.97 -4.33 6.01
C GLN A 82 -17.41 -4.83 6.13
N ASP A 83 -17.66 -6.13 5.88
CA ASP A 83 -18.99 -6.73 6.05
C ASP A 83 -19.46 -6.74 7.50
N ALA A 84 -18.53 -6.82 8.45
CA ALA A 84 -18.79 -6.67 9.88
C ALA A 84 -19.11 -5.22 10.29
N GLY A 85 -19.04 -4.26 9.36
CA GLY A 85 -19.43 -2.86 9.55
C GLY A 85 -18.27 -1.91 9.83
N PHE A 86 -17.01 -2.38 9.78
CA PHE A 86 -15.85 -1.53 10.00
C PHE A 86 -15.46 -0.75 8.73
N HIS A 87 -14.99 0.49 8.92
CA HIS A 87 -14.41 1.31 7.86
C HIS A 87 -12.94 0.93 7.71
N VAL A 88 -12.67 0.09 6.70
CA VAL A 88 -11.33 -0.41 6.42
C VAL A 88 -10.85 -0.02 5.03
N ALA A 89 -9.57 0.26 4.91
CA ALA A 89 -8.90 0.52 3.63
C ALA A 89 -7.51 -0.10 3.60
N LEU A 90 -6.95 -0.23 2.39
CA LEU A 90 -5.57 -0.66 2.16
C LEU A 90 -4.77 0.47 1.49
N VAL A 91 -3.55 0.69 1.95
CA VAL A 91 -2.55 1.56 1.29
C VAL A 91 -1.24 0.78 1.21
N THR A 92 -0.69 0.61 0.01
CA THR A 92 0.54 -0.17 -0.19
C THR A 92 1.36 0.33 -1.37
N ASP A 93 2.68 0.26 -1.23
CA ASP A 93 3.63 0.43 -2.33
C ASP A 93 3.68 -0.78 -3.27
N GLY A 94 3.01 -1.89 -2.91
CA GLY A 94 2.83 -3.07 -3.74
C GLY A 94 1.52 -3.12 -4.52
N ARG A 95 1.06 -4.33 -4.84
CA ARG A 95 -0.12 -4.55 -5.70
C ARG A 95 -1.08 -5.64 -5.21
N MET A 96 -2.29 -5.59 -5.75
CA MET A 96 -3.35 -6.61 -5.61
C MET A 96 -3.58 -7.33 -6.94
N SER A 97 -4.41 -8.38 -6.97
CA SER A 97 -4.61 -9.27 -8.13
C SER A 97 -5.34 -8.68 -9.34
N GLY A 98 -5.39 -7.34 -9.48
CA GLY A 98 -6.06 -6.62 -10.57
C GLY A 98 -7.60 -6.70 -10.56
N ALA A 99 -8.17 -7.66 -9.83
CA ALA A 99 -9.60 -7.79 -9.59
C ALA A 99 -10.13 -6.61 -8.76
N SER A 100 -11.37 -6.20 -9.03
CA SER A 100 -12.02 -5.15 -8.23
C SER A 100 -12.51 -5.74 -6.92
N GLY A 101 -11.91 -5.32 -5.80
CA GLY A 101 -12.44 -5.58 -4.46
C GLY A 101 -13.51 -4.57 -4.07
N LYS A 102 -14.32 -4.93 -3.06
CA LYS A 102 -15.31 -4.02 -2.44
C LYS A 102 -14.71 -3.07 -1.41
N VAL A 103 -13.47 -3.31 -1.02
CA VAL A 103 -12.68 -2.50 -0.08
C VAL A 103 -11.84 -1.51 -0.87
N PRO A 104 -11.81 -0.21 -0.51
CA PRO A 104 -10.93 0.75 -1.15
C PRO A 104 -9.46 0.41 -0.88
N ALA A 105 -8.69 0.31 -1.97
CA ALA A 105 -7.26 -0.01 -1.91
C ALA A 105 -6.47 0.95 -2.78
N ALA A 106 -5.62 1.78 -2.16
CA ALA A 106 -4.59 2.56 -2.84
C ALA A 106 -3.34 1.68 -3.01
N ILE A 107 -3.09 1.27 -4.25
CA ILE A 107 -1.97 0.40 -4.62
C ILE A 107 -0.96 1.17 -5.47
N HIS A 108 0.25 0.62 -5.61
CA HIS A 108 1.35 1.23 -6.36
C HIS A 108 1.75 2.61 -5.82
N VAL A 109 1.61 2.82 -4.50
CA VAL A 109 2.05 4.07 -3.86
C VAL A 109 3.49 4.35 -4.27
N SER A 110 3.68 5.47 -4.96
CA SER A 110 4.94 5.90 -5.55
C SER A 110 5.33 7.28 -5.00
N PRO A 111 6.60 7.48 -4.60
CA PRO A 111 7.68 6.49 -4.53
C PRO A 111 7.43 5.38 -3.49
N GLU A 112 8.01 4.19 -3.71
CA GLU A 112 7.99 3.10 -2.71
C GLU A 112 8.89 3.42 -1.51
N VAL A 113 8.74 2.69 -0.41
CA VAL A 113 9.50 2.98 0.83
C VAL A 113 11.01 2.89 0.64
N LEU A 114 11.51 1.97 -0.20
CA LEU A 114 12.95 1.87 -0.49
C LEU A 114 13.53 3.01 -1.33
N LEU A 115 12.68 3.88 -1.88
CA LEU A 115 13.06 5.11 -2.57
C LEU A 115 12.69 6.34 -1.73
N ASP A 116 12.75 6.19 -0.40
CA ASP A 116 12.42 7.22 0.59
C ASP A 116 10.98 7.76 0.43
N GLY A 117 10.08 6.91 -0.08
CA GLY A 117 8.67 7.23 -0.24
C GLY A 117 8.00 7.60 1.09
N PRO A 118 7.07 8.57 1.10
CA PRO A 118 6.43 9.07 2.32
C PRO A 118 5.62 8.02 3.08
N LEU A 119 5.22 6.91 2.43
CA LEU A 119 4.59 5.77 3.10
C LEU A 119 5.49 5.17 4.20
N GLY A 120 6.82 5.34 4.08
CA GLY A 120 7.80 4.91 5.07
C GLY A 120 7.81 5.75 6.35
N GLN A 121 7.24 6.95 6.33
CA GLN A 121 7.14 7.85 7.49
C GLN A 121 5.84 7.68 8.27
N VAL A 122 4.92 6.83 7.81
CA VAL A 122 3.68 6.53 8.54
C VAL A 122 4.01 5.72 9.79
N GLU A 123 3.36 6.05 10.90
CA GLU A 123 3.43 5.36 12.19
C GLU A 123 2.05 4.80 12.59
N ASN A 124 2.03 3.76 13.44
CA ASN A 124 0.78 3.19 13.94
C ASN A 124 -0.05 4.26 14.66
N GLY A 125 -1.34 4.33 14.37
CA GLY A 125 -2.26 5.30 14.96
C GLY A 125 -2.39 6.61 14.17
N ASP A 126 -1.55 6.86 13.17
CA ASP A 126 -1.69 8.04 12.30
C ASP A 126 -3.03 8.03 11.60
N MET A 127 -3.73 9.16 11.61
CA MET A 127 -4.99 9.27 10.88
C MET A 127 -4.69 9.36 9.38
N ILE A 128 -5.15 8.40 8.60
CA ILE A 128 -5.01 8.39 7.14
C ILE A 128 -6.37 8.69 6.51
N LEU A 129 -6.37 9.58 5.51
CA LEU A 129 -7.50 9.82 4.61
C LEU A 129 -7.20 9.20 3.25
N LEU A 130 -8.02 8.23 2.87
CA LEU A 130 -8.16 7.76 1.49
C LEU A 130 -9.52 8.20 0.97
N ASP A 131 -9.54 9.18 0.08
CA ASP A 131 -10.76 9.67 -0.57
C ASP A 131 -10.65 9.43 -2.08
N ALA A 132 -11.31 8.38 -2.54
CA ALA A 132 -11.29 8.00 -3.95
C ALA A 132 -12.24 8.86 -4.81
N ASP A 133 -13.16 9.61 -4.20
CA ASP A 133 -14.09 10.49 -4.91
C ASP A 133 -13.41 11.84 -5.23
N SER A 134 -12.67 12.41 -4.27
CA SER A 134 -11.90 13.66 -4.46
C SER A 134 -10.45 13.44 -4.93
N GLY A 135 -9.96 12.19 -4.92
CA GLY A 135 -8.62 11.86 -5.40
C GLY A 135 -7.51 12.14 -4.38
N GLN A 136 -7.80 12.06 -3.08
CA GLN A 136 -6.85 12.40 -2.01
C GLN A 136 -6.32 11.15 -1.30
N LEU A 137 -5.01 11.17 -1.03
CA LEU A 137 -4.33 10.21 -0.17
C LEU A 137 -3.41 10.96 0.79
N GLN A 138 -3.79 11.05 2.06
CA GLN A 138 -3.13 11.91 3.04
C GLN A 138 -2.90 11.23 4.39
N ALA A 139 -1.73 11.48 4.98
CA ALA A 139 -1.52 11.34 6.41
C ALA A 139 -1.85 12.68 7.09
N LEU A 140 -2.85 12.67 7.98
CA LEU A 140 -3.32 13.84 8.72
C LEU A 140 -2.51 14.01 10.00
N VAL A 141 -1.20 14.21 9.80
CA VAL A 141 -0.20 14.43 10.85
C VAL A 141 0.28 15.87 10.72
N ASP A 142 0.54 16.54 11.85
CA ASP A 142 1.12 17.88 11.86
C ASP A 142 2.44 17.91 11.07
N GLU A 143 2.61 18.93 10.22
CA GLU A 143 3.79 19.04 9.34
C GLU A 143 5.11 18.99 10.11
N LYS A 144 5.20 19.60 11.29
CA LYS A 144 6.45 19.60 12.07
C LYS A 144 6.79 18.20 12.57
N ILE A 145 5.77 17.45 12.99
CA ILE A 145 5.94 16.05 13.38
C ILE A 145 6.35 15.25 12.15
N TRP A 146 5.63 15.38 11.04
CA TRP A 146 5.89 14.66 9.79
C TRP A 146 7.32 14.87 9.29
N HIS A 147 7.79 16.12 9.22
CA HIS A 147 9.15 16.45 8.77
C HIS A 147 10.24 15.97 9.73
N ALA A 148 9.93 15.73 11.01
CA ALA A 148 10.89 15.19 11.97
C ALA A 148 10.99 13.66 11.91
N ARG A 149 10.09 12.97 11.19
CA ARG A 149 10.07 11.51 11.12
C ARG A 149 11.20 10.93 10.30
N ARG A 150 11.65 9.76 10.74
CA ARG A 150 12.62 8.94 10.02
C ARG A 150 11.89 7.99 9.08
N GLN A 151 12.57 7.61 8.01
CA GLN A 151 12.12 6.54 7.15
C GLN A 151 12.13 5.20 7.89
N ALA A 152 11.14 4.36 7.58
CA ALA A 152 11.12 3.00 8.07
C ALA A 152 12.22 2.17 7.42
N HIS A 153 12.85 1.32 8.22
CA HIS A 153 13.83 0.35 7.76
C HIS A 153 13.35 -1.07 8.13
N ALA A 154 13.58 -2.02 7.23
CA ALA A 154 13.30 -3.43 7.44
C ALA A 154 14.42 -4.28 6.83
N ASP A 155 14.70 -5.45 7.43
CA ASP A 155 15.61 -6.43 6.84
C ASP A 155 14.91 -7.21 5.72
N LEU A 156 15.25 -6.85 4.48
CA LEU A 156 14.73 -7.47 3.27
C LEU A 156 15.70 -8.49 2.66
N SER A 157 16.76 -8.88 3.37
CA SER A 157 17.78 -9.83 2.87
C SER A 157 17.15 -11.14 2.39
N HIS A 158 16.14 -11.65 3.10
CA HIS A 158 15.38 -12.85 2.75
C HIS A 158 14.67 -12.76 1.38
N ASN A 159 14.46 -11.56 0.84
CA ASN A 159 13.88 -11.34 -0.48
C ASN A 159 14.92 -11.43 -1.61
N GLN A 160 16.21 -11.42 -1.29
CA GLN A 160 17.28 -11.29 -2.29
C GLN A 160 17.84 -12.64 -2.77
N TYR A 161 17.71 -13.71 -2.00
CA TYR A 161 18.29 -15.03 -2.29
C TYR A 161 17.25 -16.16 -2.25
N GLY A 162 17.56 -17.33 -2.83
CA GLY A 162 16.70 -18.50 -2.92
C GLY A 162 15.71 -18.42 -4.08
N MET A 163 15.30 -19.59 -4.60
CA MET A 163 14.39 -19.72 -5.75
C MET A 163 14.87 -18.98 -7.02
N GLY A 164 16.19 -18.77 -7.17
CA GLY A 164 16.79 -18.06 -8.31
C GLY A 164 16.68 -16.54 -8.26
N ARG A 165 16.23 -15.96 -7.14
CA ARG A 165 16.07 -14.50 -6.96
C ARG A 165 17.37 -13.71 -7.15
N GLU A 166 18.52 -14.36 -6.94
CA GLU A 166 19.86 -13.81 -7.15
C GLU A 166 20.09 -13.40 -8.61
N LEU A 167 19.52 -14.15 -9.56
CA LEU A 167 19.63 -13.86 -10.99
C LEU A 167 18.94 -12.53 -11.36
N PHE A 168 18.01 -12.06 -10.52
CA PHE A 168 17.18 -10.89 -10.77
C PHE A 168 17.63 -9.65 -9.97
N ALA A 169 18.73 -9.73 -9.23
CA ALA A 169 19.20 -8.64 -8.37
C ALA A 169 19.43 -7.33 -9.17
N MET A 170 20.03 -7.41 -10.35
CA MET A 170 20.28 -6.24 -11.20
C MET A 170 18.97 -5.57 -11.63
N PHE A 171 18.00 -6.34 -12.12
CA PHE A 171 16.70 -5.80 -12.55
C PHE A 171 15.96 -5.14 -11.39
N ARG A 172 15.98 -5.77 -10.22
CA ARG A 172 15.34 -5.23 -9.02
C ARG A 172 15.98 -3.95 -8.52
N ASN A 173 17.30 -3.83 -8.61
CA ASN A 173 18.03 -2.63 -8.18
C ASN A 173 17.93 -1.48 -9.19
N SER A 174 17.60 -1.76 -10.45
CA SER A 174 17.48 -0.75 -11.52
C SER A 174 16.05 -0.39 -11.91
N VAL A 175 15.05 -1.08 -11.36
CA VAL A 175 13.64 -0.87 -11.71
C VAL A 175 13.16 0.56 -11.38
N SER A 176 12.36 1.13 -12.28
CA SER A 176 11.69 2.42 -12.10
C SER A 176 10.54 2.34 -11.09
N ALA A 177 9.97 3.49 -10.73
CA ALA A 177 8.79 3.52 -9.87
C ALA A 177 7.60 2.82 -10.55
N ALA A 178 6.63 2.36 -9.74
CA ALA A 178 5.43 1.69 -10.27
C ALA A 178 4.61 2.61 -11.22
N GLU A 179 4.56 3.91 -10.92
CA GLU A 179 3.91 4.91 -11.80
C GLU A 179 4.61 5.05 -13.17
N GLU A 180 5.91 4.76 -13.25
CA GLU A 180 6.70 4.77 -14.49
C GLU A 180 6.70 3.40 -15.19
N GLY A 181 5.81 2.49 -14.76
CA GLY A 181 5.64 1.16 -15.34
C GLY A 181 6.56 0.08 -14.77
N ALA A 182 7.31 0.36 -13.71
CA ALA A 182 8.25 -0.58 -13.10
C ALA A 182 9.18 -1.26 -14.13
N THR A 183 9.76 -0.46 -15.02
CA THR A 183 10.69 -0.92 -16.06
C THR A 183 12.12 -0.94 -15.54
N SER A 184 12.88 -1.99 -15.86
CA SER A 184 14.33 -2.04 -15.63
C SER A 184 15.14 -1.56 -16.83
N PHE A 185 14.49 -1.31 -17.97
CA PHE A 185 15.11 -0.79 -19.19
C PHE A 185 14.67 0.65 -19.41
N ALA A 186 15.58 1.48 -19.92
CA ALA A 186 15.22 2.82 -20.36
C ALA A 186 14.12 2.71 -21.44
N LEU A 187 13.02 3.44 -21.24
CA LEU A 187 12.03 3.60 -22.31
C LEU A 187 12.70 4.38 -23.45
N PRO A 188 12.46 4.01 -24.72
CA PRO A 188 12.93 4.82 -25.85
C PRO A 188 12.42 6.26 -25.67
N SER A 189 13.34 7.22 -25.76
CA SER A 189 13.05 8.66 -25.76
C SER A 189 12.25 9.08 -26.99
#